data_AF-A0A0C3DKP2-F1
#
_entry.id   AF-A0A0C3DKP2-F1
#
_cell.length_a   1.000
_cell.length_b   1.000
_cell.length_c   1.000
_cell.angle_alpha   90.00
_cell.angle_beta   90.00
_cell.angle_gamma   90.00
#
_symmetry.space_group_name_H-M   'P 1'
#
loop_
_entity.id
_entity.type
_entity.pdbx_description
1 polymer ?
#
loop_
_entity_poly.entity_id
_entity_poly.type
_entity_poly.pdbx_seq_one_letter_code
_entity_poly.pdbx_strand_id
1 'polypeptide(L)' 'WGHMARNCEDNHDTCGTCTKNHRTNACPSYKTPHCVSCDSDSHASWNRSCPEFKRRSQALEETMPENSMPYFPTEEAWT' A
#
# COMPACT_ATOMS: atom_id res chain seq x y z
N TRP A 1 -1.35 -10.09 -1.21
CA TRP A 1 -0.70 -8.90 -1.80
C TRP A 1 -0.96 -8.89 -3.30
N GLY A 2 -0.91 -7.72 -3.94
CA GLY A 2 -1.08 -7.63 -5.39
C GLY A 2 -2.53 -7.79 -5.90
N HIS A 3 -3.53 -7.76 -5.03
CA HIS A 3 -4.93 -7.65 -5.42
C HIS A 3 -5.46 -6.23 -5.12
N MET A 4 -6.44 -5.78 -5.89
CA MET A 4 -7.16 -4.54 -5.62
C MET A 4 -8.21 -4.79 -4.52
N ALA A 5 -8.52 -3.78 -3.71
CA ALA A 5 -9.52 -3.89 -2.64
C ALA A 5 -10.88 -4.43 -3.13
N ARG A 6 -11.29 -4.10 -4.37
CA ARG A 6 -12.51 -4.61 -5.01
C ARG A 6 -12.51 -6.15 -5.18
N ASN A 7 -11.33 -6.76 -5.25
CA ASN A 7 -11.14 -8.20 -5.45
C ASN A 7 -10.79 -8.91 -4.13
N CYS A 8 -10.88 -8.23 -2.99
CA CYS A 8 -10.70 -8.87 -1.69
C CYS A 8 -11.95 -9.70 -1.36
N GLU A 9 -11.77 -10.96 -0.98
CA GLU A 9 -12.85 -11.87 -0.60
C GLU A 9 -13.28 -11.72 0.87
N ASP A 10 -12.58 -10.89 1.65
CA ASP A 10 -12.99 -10.62 3.04
C ASP A 10 -14.30 -9.83 3.08
N ASN A 11 -15.18 -10.24 3.99
CA ASN A 11 -16.48 -9.61 4.21
C ASN A 11 -16.38 -8.33 5.05
N HIS A 12 -15.20 -8.00 5.57
CA HIS A 12 -14.98 -6.86 6.44
C HIS A 12 -13.94 -5.90 5.87
N ASP A 13 -14.21 -4.60 6.05
CA ASP A 13 -13.21 -3.56 5.81
C ASP A 13 -12.13 -3.61 6.91
N THR A 14 -10.85 -3.66 6.53
CA THR A 14 -9.73 -3.51 7.45
C THR A 14 -9.20 -2.07 7.45
N CYS A 15 -9.05 -1.48 8.63
CA CYS A 15 -8.51 -0.14 8.76
C CYS A 15 -7.01 -0.11 8.41
N GLY A 16 -6.61 0.74 7.47
CA GLY A 16 -5.20 0.91 7.11
C GLY A 16 -4.32 1.54 8.21
N THR A 17 -4.93 2.13 9.24
CA THR A 17 -4.22 2.77 10.36
C THR A 17 -4.01 1.82 11.53
N CYS A 18 -5.07 1.18 12.03
CA CYS A 18 -5.03 0.35 13.25
C CYS A 18 -5.39 -1.12 13.02
N THR A 19 -5.65 -1.53 11.78
CA THR A 19 -5.93 -2.93 11.35
C THR A 19 -7.17 -3.58 11.94
N LYS A 20 -8.06 -2.81 12.54
CA LYS A 20 -9.36 -3.28 13.06
C LYS A 20 -10.43 -3.29 11.96
N ASN A 21 -11.55 -3.95 12.26
CA ASN A 21 -12.69 -4.17 11.36
C ASN A 21 -13.56 -2.91 11.23
N HIS A 22 -13.07 -1.92 10.50
CA HIS A 22 -13.81 -0.74 10.08
C HIS A 22 -13.07 -0.03 8.94
N ARG A 23 -13.78 0.87 8.25
CA ARG A 23 -13.15 1.75 7.27
C ARG A 23 -12.18 2.74 7.93
N THR A 24 -11.11 3.07 7.20
CA THR A 24 -10.08 4.01 7.68
C THR A 24 -10.64 5.39 8.00
N ASN A 25 -11.64 5.87 7.27
CA ASN A 25 -12.28 7.17 7.52
C ASN A 25 -13.07 7.22 8.85
N ALA A 26 -13.50 6.07 9.37
CA ALA A 26 -14.24 5.94 10.62
C ALA A 26 -13.33 5.53 11.80
N CYS A 27 -12.01 5.64 11.65
CA CYS A 27 -11.07 5.12 12.63
C CYS A 27 -11.13 5.89 13.97
N PRO A 28 -11.51 5.22 15.08
CA PRO A 28 -11.55 5.86 16.39
C PRO A 28 -10.16 5.92 17.05
N SER A 29 -9.19 5.17 16.52
CA SER A 29 -7.90 4.91 17.16
C SER A 29 -6.73 5.33 16.26
N TYR A 30 -6.71 6.58 15.81
CA TYR A 30 -5.59 7.14 15.02
C TYR A 30 -4.25 7.16 15.78
N LYS A 31 -4.28 7.01 17.11
CA LYS A 31 -3.09 6.99 17.99
C LYS A 31 -2.50 5.59 18.24
N THR A 32 -3.16 4.53 17.80
CA THR A 32 -2.63 3.16 17.91
C THR A 32 -2.39 2.61 16.50
N PRO A 33 -1.37 3.12 15.80
CA PRO A 33 -1.07 2.63 14.48
C PRO A 33 -0.60 1.18 14.56
N HIS A 34 -1.00 0.36 13.60
CA HIS A 34 -0.50 -1.00 13.44
C HIS A 34 -0.29 -1.29 11.95
N CYS A 35 0.80 -1.96 11.63
CA CYS A 35 1.16 -2.35 10.29
C CYS A 35 0.99 -3.86 10.11
N VAL A 36 -0.04 -4.27 9.36
CA VAL A 36 -0.28 -5.70 9.06
C VAL A 36 0.83 -6.30 8.18
N SER A 37 1.56 -5.46 7.42
CA SER A 37 2.59 -5.90 6.50
C SER A 37 3.83 -6.45 7.21
N CYS A 38 4.24 -5.79 8.29
CA CYS A 38 5.46 -6.12 9.03
C CYS A 38 5.22 -6.36 10.52
N ASP A 39 3.95 -6.53 10.90
CA ASP A 39 3.49 -6.83 12.27
C ASP A 39 4.09 -5.89 13.32
N SER A 40 3.82 -4.60 13.21
CA SER A 40 4.41 -3.58 14.08
C SER A 40 3.45 -2.47 14.45
N ASP A 41 3.43 -2.10 15.73
CA ASP A 41 2.69 -0.95 16.27
C ASP A 41 3.43 0.40 16.08
N SER A 42 4.60 0.39 15.45
CA SER A 42 5.39 1.61 15.26
C SER A 42 4.82 2.54 14.18
N HIS A 43 4.04 1.99 13.24
CA HIS A 43 3.50 2.73 12.10
C HIS A 43 2.24 2.09 11.52
N ALA A 44 1.50 2.88 10.75
CA ALA A 44 0.33 2.41 10.02
C ALA A 44 0.71 1.64 8.75
N SER A 45 -0.20 0.80 8.24
CA SER A 45 0.04 -0.06 7.07
C SER A 45 0.35 0.70 5.77
N TRP A 46 -0.02 1.98 5.68
CA TRP A 46 0.26 2.85 4.52
C TRP A 46 1.62 3.59 4.60
N ASN A 47 2.40 3.41 5.67
CA ASN A 47 3.67 4.10 5.84
C ASN A 47 4.71 3.64 4.79
N ARG A 48 5.27 4.59 4.04
CA ARG A 48 6.28 4.37 3.00
C ARG A 48 7.65 3.95 3.54
N SER A 49 7.89 4.12 4.84
CA SER A 49 9.10 3.66 5.52
C SER A 49 9.01 2.22 6.01
N CYS A 50 7.86 1.54 5.86
CA CYS A 50 7.69 0.14 6.24
C CYS A 50 8.74 -0.76 5.54
N PRO A 51 9.48 -1.62 6.27
CA PRO A 51 10.51 -2.46 5.68
C PRO A 51 9.94 -3.46 4.67
N GLU A 52 8.77 -4.06 4.96
CA GLU A 52 8.12 -4.99 4.04
C GLU A 52 7.60 -4.28 2.79
N PHE A 53 7.12 -3.03 2.93
CA PHE A 53 6.76 -2.22 1.78
C PHE A 53 7.97 -2.03 0.85
N LYS A 54 9.12 -1.59 1.40
CA LYS A 54 10.35 -1.36 0.62
C LYS A 54 10.81 -2.62 -0.09
N ARG A 55 10.85 -3.75 0.63
CA ARG A 55 11.22 -5.05 0.09
C ARG A 55 10.36 -5.42 -1.14
N ARG A 56 9.05 -5.24 -1.04
CA ARG A 56 8.13 -5.57 -2.15
C ARG A 56 8.21 -4.59 -3.30
N SER A 57 8.39 -3.30 -3.03
CA SER A 57 8.63 -2.32 -4.09
C SER A 57 9.89 -2.65 -4.87
N GLN A 58 10.97 -3.05 -4.20
CA GLN A 58 12.19 -3.51 -4.87
C GLN A 58 11.94 -4.77 -5.71
N ALA A 59 11.24 -5.77 -5.18
CA ALA A 59 10.89 -6.96 -5.95
C ALA A 59 10.02 -6.66 -7.19
N LEU A 60 9.12 -5.68 -7.09
CA LEU A 60 8.32 -5.23 -8.24
C LEU A 60 9.20 -4.50 -9.27
N GLU A 61 10.11 -3.64 -8.82
CA GLU A 61 11.07 -2.96 -9.68
C GLU A 61 11.94 -3.95 -10.46
N GLU A 62 12.45 -4.99 -9.79
CA GLU A 62 13.28 -6.04 -10.39
C GLU A 62 12.53 -6.87 -11.44
N THR A 63 11.21 -6.99 -11.31
CA THR A 63 10.37 -7.79 -12.23
C THR A 63 9.76 -6.96 -13.36
N MET A 64 9.80 -5.63 -13.27
CA MET A 64 9.21 -4.67 -14.20
C MET A 64 10.33 -3.84 -14.85
N PRO A 65 11.03 -4.36 -15.89
CA PRO A 65 12.15 -3.66 -16.52
C PRO A 65 11.78 -2.28 -17.08
N GLU A 66 10.50 -2.08 -17.40
CA GLU A 66 9.91 -0.80 -17.79
C GLU A 66 10.04 0.30 -16.74
N ASN A 67 10.05 -0.02 -15.44
CA ASN A 67 10.22 0.99 -14.40
C ASN A 67 11.62 1.63 -14.42
N SER A 68 12.62 0.90 -14.92
CA SER A 68 14.00 1.38 -15.06
C SER A 68 14.30 2.03 -16.42
N MET A 69 13.32 2.06 -17.34
CA MET A 69 13.49 2.70 -18.64
C MET A 69 13.30 4.22 -18.53
N PRO A 70 14.17 5.03 -19.15
CA PRO A 70 13.95 6.47 -19.22
C PRO A 70 12.62 6.78 -19.91
N TYR A 71 11.83 7.68 -19.31
CA TYR A 71 10.61 8.18 -19.93
C TYR A 71 10.95 9.21 -21.00
N PHE A 72 10.51 8.96 -22.24
CA PHE A 72 10.61 9.90 -23.37
C PHE A 72 9.20 10.43 -23.68
N PRO A 73 8.85 11.65 -23.25
CA PRO A 73 7.55 12.24 -23.54
C PRO A 73 7.35 12.38 -25.05
N THR A 74 6.21 11.92 -25.56
CA THR A 74 5.75 12.19 -26.93
C THR A 74 4.98 13.51 -26.97
N GLU A 75 4.88 14.15 -28.14
CA GLU A 75 4.11 15.40 -28.32
C GLU A 75 2.58 15.19 -28.29
N GLU A 76 2.09 14.07 -27.77
CA GLU A 76 0.66 13.85 -27.62
C GLU A 76 0.08 14.81 -26.58
N ALA A 77 -0.90 15.60 -27.01
CA ALA A 77 -1.72 16.39 -26.11
C ALA A 77 -2.47 15.45 -25.16
N TRP A 78 -2.45 15.75 -23.86
CA TRP A 78 -3.33 15.08 -22.91
C TRP A 78 -4.79 15.32 -23.33
N THR A 79 -5.55 14.26 -23.57
CA THR A 79 -7.00 14.32 -23.81
C THR A 79 -7.78 14.15 -22.53
#